data_AF-A0A966A7S8-F1
#
_entry.id   AF-A0A966A7S8-F1
#
_cell.length_a   1.000
_cell.length_b   1.000
_cell.length_c   1.000
_cell.angle_alpha   90.00
_cell.angle_beta   90.00
_cell.angle_gamma   90.00
#
_symmetry.space_group_name_H-M   'P 1'
#
loop_
_entity.id
_entity.type
_entity.pdbx_description
1 polymer ?
#
loop_
_entity_poly.entity_id
_entity_poly.type
_entity_poly.pdbx_seq_one_letter_code
_entity_poly.pdbx_strand_id
1 'polypeptide(L)'
;QAIDFFKDNAAKTELDIINEIDRYISMPGQALAYKIGQLKMQALRDNAVQALGDKFDIRAFHDELLGAGALPLDLLEQRMDAWAANQR
;
A
#
# COMPACT_ATOMS: atom_id res chain seq x y z
N GLN A 1 -27.03 -2.10 -3.74
CA GLN A 1 -26.12 -1.03 -3.27
C GLN A 1 -24.65 -1.32 -3.58
N ALA A 2 -24.00 -2.32 -2.97
CA ALA A 2 -22.56 -2.56 -3.21
C ALA A 2 -22.24 -2.96 -4.67
N ILE A 3 -23.07 -3.81 -5.27
CA ILE A 3 -22.97 -4.20 -6.70
C ILE A 3 -23.13 -2.97 -7.59
N ASP A 4 -24.18 -2.17 -7.40
CA ASP A 4 -24.46 -0.98 -8.21
C ASP A 4 -23.31 0.03 -8.13
N PHE A 5 -22.82 0.29 -6.91
CA PHE A 5 -21.66 1.16 -6.70
C PHE A 5 -20.43 0.66 -7.46
N PHE A 6 -20.16 -0.65 -7.46
CA PHE A 6 -19.02 -1.21 -8.19
C PHE A 6 -19.20 -1.05 -9.71
N LYS A 7 -20.41 -1.31 -10.23
CA LYS A 7 -20.74 -1.14 -11.66
C LYS A 7 -20.49 0.30 -12.13
N ASP A 8 -20.86 1.28 -11.31
CA ASP A 8 -20.72 2.70 -11.65
C ASP A 8 -19.27 3.21 -11.59
N ASN A 9 -18.38 2.50 -10.88
CA ASN A 9 -17.02 2.97 -10.59
C ASN A 9 -15.91 2.12 -11.21
N ALA A 10 -16.23 0.99 -11.86
CA ALA A 10 -15.25 0.14 -12.51
C ALA A 10 -15.78 -0.52 -13.78
N ALA A 11 -14.91 -0.61 -14.80
CA ALA A 11 -15.20 -1.36 -16.02
C ALA A 11 -15.03 -2.87 -15.79
N LYS A 12 -15.98 -3.49 -15.10
CA LYS A 12 -16.06 -4.94 -14.86
C LYS A 12 -17.39 -5.51 -15.32
N THR A 13 -17.40 -6.81 -15.64
CA THR A 13 -18.65 -7.51 -15.95
C THR A 13 -19.50 -7.64 -14.68
N GLU A 14 -20.80 -7.78 -14.84
CA GLU A 14 -21.71 -7.96 -13.70
C GLU A 14 -21.39 -9.23 -12.91
N LEU A 15 -21.03 -10.32 -13.60
CA LEU A 15 -20.63 -11.58 -12.96
C LEU A 15 -19.38 -11.41 -12.09
N ASP A 16 -18.35 -10.72 -12.60
CA ASP A 16 -17.13 -10.47 -11.83
C ASP A 16 -17.40 -9.62 -10.60
N ILE A 17 -18.29 -8.63 -10.72
CA ILE A 17 -18.68 -7.75 -9.61
C ILE A 17 -19.40 -8.56 -8.53
N ILE A 18 -20.37 -9.40 -8.90
CA ILE A 18 -21.08 -10.24 -7.93
C ILE A 18 -20.11 -11.16 -7.20
N ASN A 19 -19.24 -11.85 -7.93
CA ASN A 19 -18.23 -12.74 -7.34
C ASN A 19 -17.29 -12.00 -6.37
N GLU A 20 -16.87 -10.78 -6.71
CA GLU A 20 -16.04 -9.97 -5.82
C GLU A 20 -16.81 -9.50 -4.57
N ILE A 21 -18.07 -9.09 -4.71
CA ILE A 21 -18.90 -8.70 -3.56
C ILE A 21 -19.10 -9.89 -2.61
N ASP A 22 -19.39 -11.08 -3.14
CA ASP A 22 -19.50 -12.31 -2.33
C ASP A 22 -18.17 -12.60 -1.60
N ARG A 23 -17.04 -12.44 -2.30
CA ARG A 23 -15.70 -12.58 -1.71
C ARG A 23 -15.48 -11.59 -0.56
N TYR A 24 -15.92 -10.34 -0.70
CA TYR A 24 -15.78 -9.32 0.35
C TYR A 24 -16.62 -9.64 1.58
N ILE A 25 -17.79 -10.24 1.40
CA ILE A 25 -18.65 -10.71 2.50
C ILE A 25 -18.00 -11.90 3.21
N SER A 26 -17.45 -12.87 2.47
CA SER A 26 -16.78 -14.04 3.04
C SER A 26 -15.44 -13.74 3.71
N MET A 27 -14.71 -12.72 3.25
CA MET A 27 -13.40 -12.32 3.74
C MET A 27 -13.37 -10.84 4.11
N PRO A 28 -14.03 -10.43 5.21
CA PRO A 28 -14.16 -9.03 5.57
C PRO A 28 -12.79 -8.38 5.78
N GLY A 29 -12.62 -7.18 5.23
CA GLY A 29 -11.41 -6.37 5.36
C GLY A 29 -10.28 -6.71 4.39
N GLN A 30 -10.26 -7.90 3.76
CA GLN A 30 -9.18 -8.30 2.85
C GLN A 30 -9.02 -7.33 1.67
N ALA A 31 -10.13 -6.86 1.09
CA ALA A 31 -10.13 -5.92 -0.03
C ALA A 31 -9.56 -4.54 0.31
N LEU A 32 -9.47 -4.18 1.60
CA LEU A 32 -8.88 -2.91 2.03
C LEU A 32 -7.34 -2.94 1.93
N ALA A 33 -6.73 -4.12 2.02
CA ALA A 33 -5.28 -4.30 2.06
C ALA A 33 -4.58 -3.67 0.84
N TYR A 34 -5.20 -3.76 -0.34
CA TYR A 34 -4.64 -3.23 -1.59
C TYR A 34 -4.36 -1.73 -1.49
N LYS A 35 -5.39 -0.93 -1.17
CA LYS A 35 -5.25 0.52 -1.19
C LYS A 35 -4.59 1.06 0.08
N ILE A 36 -4.85 0.45 1.25
CA ILE A 36 -4.21 0.83 2.50
C ILE A 36 -2.69 0.59 2.41
N GLY A 37 -2.26 -0.58 1.92
CA GLY A 37 -0.85 -0.87 1.73
C GLY A 37 -0.17 0.10 0.75
N GLN A 38 -0.80 0.35 -0.40
CA GLN A 38 -0.29 1.33 -1.37
C GLN A 38 -0.15 2.73 -0.76
N LEU A 39 -1.18 3.22 -0.08
CA LEU A 39 -1.16 4.55 0.53
C LEU A 39 -0.06 4.67 1.58
N LYS A 40 0.16 3.63 2.38
CA LYS A 40 1.24 3.60 3.37
C LYS A 40 2.62 3.66 2.69
N MET A 41 2.86 2.85 1.67
CA MET A 41 4.13 2.86 0.94
C MET A 41 4.40 4.21 0.27
N GLN A 42 3.36 4.85 -0.28
CA GLN A 42 3.47 6.20 -0.83
C GLN A 42 3.83 7.23 0.25
N ALA A 43 3.14 7.20 1.40
CA ALA A 43 3.42 8.11 2.50
C ALA A 43 4.86 7.96 3.05
N LEU A 44 5.35 6.72 3.18
CA LEU A 44 6.73 6.46 3.60
C LEU A 44 7.74 7.05 2.60
N ARG A 45 7.46 6.93 1.30
CA ARG A 45 8.30 7.54 0.26
C ARG A 45 8.28 9.06 0.36
N ASP A 46 7.11 9.66 0.48
CA ASP A 46 6.96 11.12 0.55
C ASP A 46 7.70 11.67 1.78
N ASN A 47 7.58 11.00 2.93
CA ASN A 47 8.32 11.33 4.15
C ASN A 47 9.84 11.21 3.96
N ALA A 48 10.33 10.15 3.31
CA ALA A 48 11.75 9.97 3.04
C ALA A 48 12.30 11.04 2.09
N VAL A 49 11.55 11.39 1.03
CA VAL A 49 11.90 12.49 0.10
C VAL A 49 12.02 13.80 0.86
N GLN A 50 11.05 14.12 1.72
CA GLN A 50 11.09 15.35 2.53
C GLN A 50 12.24 15.35 3.54
N ALA A 51 12.50 14.21 4.19
CA ALA A 51 13.52 14.08 5.22
C ALA A 51 14.96 14.12 4.70
N LEU A 52 15.21 13.64 3.49
CA LEU A 52 16.55 13.48 2.92
C LEU A 52 16.88 14.53 1.85
N GLY A 53 15.87 15.15 1.24
CA GLY A 53 16.07 16.16 0.19
C GLY A 53 16.95 15.61 -0.94
N ASP A 54 18.02 16.34 -1.26
CA ASP A 54 18.97 15.98 -2.32
C ASP A 54 19.73 14.67 -2.07
N LYS A 55 19.74 14.17 -0.83
CA LYS A 55 20.35 12.87 -0.48
C LYS A 55 19.42 11.68 -0.77
N PHE A 56 18.16 11.90 -1.13
CA PHE A 56 17.22 10.82 -1.38
C PHE A 56 17.60 10.03 -2.64
N ASP A 57 17.84 8.72 -2.50
CA ASP A 57 17.98 7.78 -3.61
C ASP A 57 16.81 6.78 -3.62
N ILE A 58 16.03 6.79 -4.70
CA ILE A 58 14.89 5.89 -4.88
C ILE A 58 15.29 4.41 -4.93
N ARG A 59 16.52 4.09 -5.37
CA ARG A 59 17.03 2.72 -5.41
C ARG A 59 17.26 2.21 -4.00
N ALA A 60 17.97 2.99 -3.18
CA ALA A 60 18.21 2.67 -1.77
C ALA A 60 16.89 2.58 -0.97
N PHE A 61 15.90 3.44 -1.27
CA PHE A 61 14.56 3.34 -0.69
C PHE A 61 13.89 2.01 -1.01
N HIS A 62 13.89 1.58 -2.28
CA HIS A 62 13.28 0.31 -2.67
C HIS A 62 14.03 -0.90 -2.13
N ASP A 63 15.37 -0.85 -2.09
CA ASP A 63 16.19 -1.91 -1.49
C ASP A 63 15.83 -2.10 -0.01
N GLU A 64 15.68 -1.02 0.75
CA GLU A 64 15.29 -1.08 2.15
C GLU A 64 13.84 -1.57 2.35
N LEU A 65 12.91 -1.06 1.52
CA LEU A 65 11.48 -1.37 1.58
C LEU A 65 11.21 -2.86 1.30
N LEU A 66 11.94 -3.45 0.35
CA LEU A 66 11.73 -4.83 -0.13
C LEU A 66 12.67 -5.84 0.53
N GLY A 67 13.84 -5.42 1.02
CA GLY A 67 14.92 -6.30 1.46
C GLY A 67 14.60 -7.21 2.65
N ALA A 68 13.57 -6.89 3.44
CA ALA A 68 13.10 -7.72 4.55
C ALA A 68 11.92 -8.63 4.20
N GLY A 69 11.47 -8.62 2.94
CA GLY A 69 10.28 -9.35 2.51
C GLY A 69 8.98 -8.74 3.06
N ALA A 70 7.93 -9.55 3.15
CA ALA A 70 6.62 -9.08 3.57
C ALA A 70 6.59 -8.84 5.10
N LEU A 71 6.33 -7.59 5.49
CA LEU A 71 6.21 -7.17 6.88
C LEU A 71 4.82 -6.55 7.15
N PRO A 72 4.33 -6.62 8.41
CA PRO A 72 3.29 -5.74 8.89
C PRO A 72 3.63 -4.26 8.66
N LEU A 73 2.63 -3.44 8.35
CA LEU A 73 2.84 -2.04 7.93
C LEU A 73 3.48 -1.16 9.00
N ASP A 74 3.24 -1.43 10.27
CA ASP A 74 3.84 -0.78 11.43
C ASP A 74 5.33 -1.11 11.56
N LEU A 75 5.70 -2.38 11.38
CA LEU A 75 7.10 -2.80 11.40
C LEU A 75 7.86 -2.28 10.17
N LEU A 76 7.20 -2.25 9.00
CA LEU A 76 7.75 -1.64 7.80
C LEU A 76 8.03 -0.15 8.02
N GLU A 77 7.10 0.59 8.63
CA GLU A 77 7.30 2.01 8.96
C GLU A 77 8.51 2.21 9.88
N GLN A 78 8.60 1.47 10.98
CA GLN A 78 9.73 1.56 11.90
C GLN A 78 11.07 1.31 11.20
N ARG A 79 11.11 0.33 10.29
CA ARG A 79 12.29 0.01 9.49
C ARG A 79 12.67 1.19 8.57
N MET A 80 11.70 1.72 7.84
CA MET A 80 11.95 2.83 6.90
C MET A 80 12.36 4.12 7.62
N ASP A 81 11.77 4.40 8.79
CA ASP A 81 12.13 5.56 9.62
C ASP A 81 13.57 5.42 10.15
N ALA A 82 13.94 4.24 10.64
CA ALA A 82 15.31 3.96 11.10
C ALA A 82 16.33 4.07 9.96
N TRP A 83 16.01 3.57 8.77
CA TRP A 83 16.85 3.73 7.59
C TRP A 83 17.02 5.20 7.23
N ALA A 84 15.93 5.96 7.10
CA ALA A 84 15.99 7.38 6.74
C ALA A 84 16.79 8.19 7.77
N ALA A 85 16.68 7.90 9.07
CA ALA A 85 17.48 8.53 10.11
C ALA A 85 18.99 8.30 9.91
N ASN A 86 19.40 7.13 9.42
CA ASN A 86 20.80 6.80 9.14
C ASN A 86 21.35 7.39 7.83
N GLN A 87 20.49 7.90 6.95
CA GLN A 87 20.88 8.55 5.67
C GLN A 87 21.08 10.07 5.78
N ARG A 88 20.61 10.69 6.88
CA ARG A 88 20.76 12.13 7.13
C ARG A 88 22.20 12.50 7.43
#